data_AF-X1IBD2-F1
#
_entry.id   AF-X1IBD2-F1
#
_cell.length_a   1.000
_cell.length_b   1.000
_cell.length_c   1.000
_cell.angle_alpha   90.00
_cell.angle_beta   90.00
_cell.angle_gamma   90.00
#
_symmetry.space_group_name_H-M   'P 1'
#
loop_
_entity.id
_entity.type
_entity.pdbx_description
1 polymer ?
#
loop_
_entity_poly.entity_id
_entity_poly.type
_entity_poly.pdbx_seq_one_letter_code
_entity_poly.pdbx_strand_id
1 'polypeptide(L)'
;NISRLGKVDDGTTTSDYDPIEVKHKISLNLTVLPCQWDGVKVNLIDTPGYSDFVGEVKAAIRVSEGAIIVICAASGVEVGSEQVWAYSEEANLPRLIFINKIDRENADFYRTVEELRSRFGRKCLPLQLPIGAQGEFQGVVDLLTMKSYVGFPVKEAEIPSSLQAQAESFGEKVVDAAAEVDDRLLEKYLGGEKLSLKELNDGLRQAVVTGKVVPILVGSALQNIGITSLLNAINSYLPSPKERDVVVAEDSGKQE
;
A
#
# COMPACT_ATOMS: atom_id res chain seq x y z
N ASN A 1 -1.74 -17.14 -18.75
CA ASN A 1 -0.55 -17.08 -17.85
C ASN A 1 0.50 -16.18 -18.47
N ILE A 2 0.86 -15.12 -17.76
CA ILE A 2 1.93 -14.20 -18.15
C ILE A 2 3.26 -14.88 -17.80
N SER A 3 4.13 -15.10 -18.78
CA SER A 3 5.38 -15.87 -18.60
C SER A 3 6.63 -15.00 -18.41
N ARG A 4 6.51 -13.68 -18.59
CA ARG A 4 7.61 -12.72 -18.46
C ARG A 4 7.10 -11.41 -17.89
N LEU A 5 7.96 -10.69 -17.16
CA LEU A 5 7.65 -9.35 -16.68
C LEU A 5 7.57 -8.38 -17.88
N GLY A 6 6.47 -7.64 -17.98
CA GLY A 6 6.29 -6.59 -18.99
C GLY A 6 6.87 -5.25 -18.51
N LYS A 7 7.05 -4.32 -19.44
CA LYS A 7 7.42 -2.93 -19.17
C LYS A 7 6.52 -1.98 -19.95
N VAL A 8 6.11 -0.89 -19.29
CA VAL A 8 5.33 0.20 -19.90
C VAL A 8 6.12 0.84 -21.04
N ASP A 9 7.42 1.12 -20.80
CA ASP A 9 8.26 1.77 -21.80
C ASP A 9 8.43 0.98 -23.10
N ASP A 10 8.34 -0.35 -23.00
CA ASP A 10 8.45 -1.27 -24.13
C ASP A 10 7.07 -1.60 -24.73
N GLY A 11 5.96 -1.08 -24.18
CA GLY A 11 4.59 -1.42 -24.60
C GLY A 11 4.23 -2.89 -24.39
N THR A 12 4.88 -3.56 -23.43
CA THR A 12 4.71 -5.01 -23.17
C THR A 12 3.95 -5.30 -21.88
N THR A 13 3.49 -4.25 -21.18
CA THR A 13 2.57 -4.40 -20.05
C THR A 13 1.25 -5.00 -20.52
N THR A 14 0.60 -5.77 -19.64
CA THR A 14 -0.73 -6.32 -19.89
C THR A 14 -1.85 -5.42 -19.37
N SER A 15 -1.49 -4.35 -18.65
CA SER A 15 -2.45 -3.39 -18.11
C SER A 15 -2.89 -2.38 -19.17
N ASP A 16 -1.92 -1.74 -19.82
CA ASP A 16 -2.11 -0.78 -20.90
C ASP A 16 -2.17 -1.51 -22.23
N TYR A 17 -3.35 -2.03 -22.60
CA TYR A 17 -3.54 -2.86 -23.80
C TYR A 17 -4.03 -2.07 -25.00
N ASP A 18 -4.60 -0.87 -24.80
CA ASP A 18 -5.08 -0.04 -25.90
C ASP A 18 -3.89 0.59 -26.65
N PRO A 19 -3.89 0.62 -28.00
CA PRO A 19 -2.82 1.24 -28.77
C PRO A 19 -2.53 2.71 -28.40
N ILE A 20 -3.54 3.46 -27.95
CA ILE A 20 -3.41 4.85 -27.47
C ILE A 20 -2.67 4.86 -26.13
N GLU A 21 -3.00 3.95 -25.22
CA GLU A 21 -2.31 3.82 -23.92
C GLU A 21 -0.83 3.50 -24.13
N VAL A 22 -0.53 2.53 -25.01
CA VAL A 22 0.85 2.15 -25.37
C VAL A 22 1.60 3.32 -26.01
N LYS A 23 0.96 4.03 -26.94
CA LYS A 23 1.56 5.16 -27.65
C LYS A 23 1.88 6.33 -26.73
N HIS A 24 0.96 6.64 -25.82
CA HIS A 24 1.07 7.81 -24.93
C HIS A 24 1.68 7.50 -23.56
N LYS A 25 1.87 6.21 -23.22
CA LYS A 25 2.38 5.72 -21.94
C LYS A 25 1.56 6.22 -20.75
N ILE A 26 0.25 6.23 -20.93
CA ILE A 26 -0.75 6.60 -19.92
C ILE A 26 -1.87 5.57 -19.97
N SER A 27 -2.42 5.23 -18.80
CA SER A 27 -3.61 4.38 -18.73
C SER A 27 -4.85 5.23 -18.98
N LEU A 28 -5.78 4.71 -19.79
CA LEU A 28 -7.05 5.34 -20.14
C LEU A 28 -8.23 4.49 -19.64
N ASN A 29 -8.06 3.17 -19.68
CA ASN A 29 -9.03 2.18 -19.23
C ASN A 29 -8.61 1.59 -17.90
N LEU A 30 -9.61 1.14 -17.15
CA LEU A 30 -9.40 0.25 -16.01
C LEU A 30 -9.07 -1.16 -16.48
N THR A 31 -8.09 -1.79 -15.84
CA THR A 31 -7.70 -3.17 -16.17
C THR A 31 -7.68 -4.07 -14.94
N VAL A 32 -8.23 -5.29 -15.09
CA VAL A 32 -8.23 -6.32 -14.03
C VAL A 32 -7.07 -7.29 -14.25
N LEU A 33 -6.19 -7.40 -13.27
CA LEU A 33 -4.96 -8.19 -13.29
C LEU A 33 -4.99 -9.24 -12.17
N PRO A 34 -5.44 -10.48 -12.46
CA PRO A 34 -5.45 -11.56 -11.48
C PRO A 34 -4.04 -12.15 -11.27
N CYS A 35 -3.64 -12.33 -10.00
CA CYS A 35 -2.44 -13.05 -9.62
C CYS A 35 -2.68 -13.99 -8.43
N GLN A 36 -1.75 -14.91 -8.21
CA GLN A 36 -1.73 -15.81 -7.05
C GLN A 36 -0.57 -15.42 -6.16
N TRP A 37 -0.84 -15.18 -4.88
CA TRP A 37 0.15 -14.82 -3.88
C TRP A 37 -0.13 -15.58 -2.59
N ASP A 38 0.85 -16.36 -2.12
CA ASP A 38 0.76 -17.10 -0.85
C ASP A 38 -0.54 -17.94 -0.69
N GLY A 39 -0.93 -18.63 -1.77
CA GLY A 39 -2.16 -19.44 -1.79
C GLY A 39 -3.46 -18.64 -1.89
N VAL A 40 -3.39 -17.30 -1.99
CA VAL A 40 -4.54 -16.40 -2.13
C VAL A 40 -4.58 -15.81 -3.54
N LYS A 41 -5.77 -15.79 -4.14
CA LYS A 41 -6.00 -15.11 -5.42
C LYS A 41 -6.24 -13.62 -5.15
N VAL A 42 -5.38 -12.77 -5.71
CA VAL A 42 -5.53 -11.31 -5.67
C VAL A 42 -5.97 -10.84 -7.05
N ASN A 43 -7.03 -10.03 -7.12
CA ASN A 43 -7.41 -9.33 -8.35
C ASN A 43 -7.01 -7.87 -8.19
N LEU A 44 -5.95 -7.44 -8.85
CA LEU A 44 -5.59 -6.02 -8.89
C LEU A 44 -6.46 -5.33 -9.92
N ILE A 45 -6.96 -4.15 -9.58
CA ILE A 45 -7.68 -3.27 -10.51
C ILE A 45 -6.80 -2.05 -10.71
N ASP A 46 -6.14 -1.99 -11.86
CA ASP A 46 -5.31 -0.85 -12.25
C ASP A 46 -6.21 0.24 -12.83
N THR A 47 -5.97 1.49 -12.43
CA THR A 47 -6.84 2.62 -12.75
C THR A 47 -6.04 3.77 -13.34
N PRO A 48 -6.62 4.53 -14.30
CA PRO A 48 -6.03 5.76 -14.80
C PRO A 48 -5.69 6.79 -13.71
N GLY A 49 -4.57 7.49 -13.88
CA GLY A 49 -4.13 8.56 -12.98
C GLY A 49 -4.61 9.97 -13.35
N TYR A 50 -5.15 10.16 -14.55
CA TYR A 50 -5.63 11.46 -15.03
C TYR A 50 -7.07 11.72 -14.56
N SER A 51 -7.33 12.96 -14.12
CA SER A 51 -8.64 13.37 -13.60
C SER A 51 -9.79 13.21 -14.61
N ASP A 52 -9.50 13.26 -15.90
CA ASP A 52 -10.48 13.07 -16.98
C ASP A 52 -11.13 11.68 -16.93
N PHE A 53 -10.46 10.68 -16.33
CA PHE A 53 -10.92 9.29 -16.22
C PHE A 53 -11.36 8.92 -14.79
N VAL A 54 -11.79 9.90 -14.00
CA VAL A 54 -12.27 9.67 -12.62
C VAL A 54 -13.41 8.64 -12.52
N GLY A 55 -14.20 8.46 -13.58
CA GLY A 55 -15.25 7.44 -13.65
C GLY A 55 -14.71 6.03 -13.42
N GLU A 56 -13.57 5.70 -14.04
CA GLU A 56 -12.89 4.41 -13.89
C GLU A 56 -12.41 4.20 -12.45
N VAL A 57 -11.80 5.22 -11.84
CA VAL A 57 -11.34 5.18 -10.44
C VAL A 57 -12.51 4.93 -9.49
N LYS A 58 -13.63 5.64 -9.66
CA LYS A 58 -14.82 5.46 -8.82
C LYS A 58 -15.48 4.09 -9.03
N ALA A 59 -15.43 3.55 -10.24
CA ALA A 59 -15.90 2.20 -10.52
C ALA A 59 -15.03 1.16 -9.78
N ALA A 60 -13.70 1.28 -9.85
CA ALA A 60 -12.76 0.41 -9.13
C ALA A 60 -12.96 0.43 -7.61
N ILE A 61 -13.10 1.63 -7.03
CA ILE A 61 -13.31 1.80 -5.59
C ILE A 61 -14.58 1.11 -5.11
N ARG A 62 -15.65 1.14 -5.93
CA ARG A 62 -16.94 0.54 -5.59
C ARG A 62 -16.87 -1.00 -5.47
N VAL A 63 -16.02 -1.64 -6.27
CA VAL A 63 -15.95 -3.11 -6.36
C VAL A 63 -14.74 -3.72 -5.66
N SER A 64 -13.79 -2.91 -5.21
CA SER A 64 -12.56 -3.37 -4.53
C SER A 64 -12.75 -3.44 -3.02
N GLU A 65 -12.15 -4.43 -2.35
CA GLU A 65 -12.12 -4.52 -0.88
C GLU A 65 -11.12 -3.58 -0.22
N GLY A 66 -10.13 -3.10 -0.96
CA GLY A 66 -9.16 -2.12 -0.49
C GLY A 66 -8.51 -1.35 -1.64
N ALA A 67 -7.80 -0.27 -1.29
CA ALA A 67 -7.06 0.55 -2.26
C ALA A 67 -5.56 0.61 -1.93
N ILE A 68 -4.74 0.73 -2.97
CA ILE A 68 -3.31 1.01 -2.85
C ILE A 68 -3.07 2.38 -3.49
N ILE A 69 -2.80 3.38 -2.67
CA ILE A 69 -2.50 4.73 -3.14
C ILE A 69 -0.99 4.81 -3.37
N VAL A 70 -0.60 4.88 -4.64
CA VAL A 70 0.81 4.94 -5.04
C VAL A 70 1.26 6.40 -5.05
N ILE A 71 2.33 6.71 -4.32
CA ILE A 71 2.90 8.05 -4.19
C ILE A 71 4.31 8.04 -4.75
N CYS A 72 4.66 9.03 -5.56
CA CYS A 72 6.02 9.19 -6.07
C CYS A 72 6.90 9.79 -4.97
N ALA A 73 7.96 9.10 -4.56
CA ALA A 73 8.89 9.59 -3.53
C ALA A 73 9.59 10.92 -3.87
N ALA A 74 9.65 11.26 -5.17
CA ALA A 74 10.23 12.53 -5.63
C ALA A 74 9.19 13.66 -5.68
N SER A 75 7.98 13.38 -6.18
CA SER A 75 6.94 14.40 -6.35
C SER A 75 6.15 14.65 -5.06
N GLY A 76 6.07 13.66 -4.17
CA GLY A 76 5.26 13.75 -2.96
C GLY A 76 3.76 13.62 -3.24
N VAL A 77 2.95 14.27 -2.41
CA VAL A 77 1.48 14.23 -2.52
C VAL A 77 1.00 15.24 -3.58
N GLU A 78 0.25 14.77 -4.57
CA GLU A 78 -0.30 15.59 -5.65
C GLU A 78 -1.83 15.69 -5.55
N VAL A 79 -2.43 16.62 -6.30
CA VAL A 79 -3.89 16.84 -6.31
C VAL A 79 -4.66 15.55 -6.63
N GLY A 80 -4.16 14.75 -7.57
CA GLY A 80 -4.76 13.44 -7.90
C GLY A 80 -4.73 12.47 -6.71
N SER A 81 -3.65 12.47 -5.92
CA SER A 81 -3.56 11.67 -4.70
C SER A 81 -4.60 12.10 -3.66
N GLU A 82 -4.83 13.40 -3.50
CA GLU A 82 -5.86 13.93 -2.59
C GLU A 82 -7.27 13.56 -3.04
N GLN A 83 -7.54 13.56 -4.35
CA GLN A 83 -8.83 13.15 -4.91
C GLN A 83 -9.10 11.66 -4.67
N VAL A 84 -8.15 10.79 -5.01
CA VAL A 84 -8.28 9.33 -4.78
C VAL A 84 -8.42 9.01 -3.30
N TRP A 85 -7.71 9.75 -2.45
CA TRP A 85 -7.88 9.67 -1.00
C TRP A 85 -9.31 10.02 -0.58
N ALA A 86 -9.87 11.13 -1.06
CA ALA A 86 -11.23 11.55 -0.74
C ALA A 86 -12.27 10.52 -1.19
N TYR A 87 -12.16 9.99 -2.41
CA TYR A 87 -13.08 8.96 -2.92
C TYR A 87 -13.03 7.67 -2.11
N SER A 88 -11.83 7.26 -1.71
CA SER A 88 -11.67 6.09 -0.86
C SER A 88 -12.27 6.33 0.53
N GLU A 89 -12.25 7.58 1.04
CA GLU A 89 -12.77 7.93 2.37
C GLU A 89 -14.29 7.93 2.36
N GLU A 90 -14.88 8.51 1.33
CA GLU A 90 -16.32 8.47 1.05
C GLU A 90 -16.84 7.02 0.98
N ALA A 91 -16.05 6.11 0.41
CA ALA A 91 -16.39 4.69 0.28
C ALA A 91 -16.07 3.85 1.53
N ASN A 92 -15.53 4.44 2.60
CA ASN A 92 -14.98 3.74 3.77
C ASN A 92 -14.07 2.58 3.39
N LEU A 93 -13.24 2.79 2.35
CA LEU A 93 -12.40 1.76 1.77
C LEU A 93 -11.06 1.67 2.53
N PRO A 94 -10.73 0.50 3.13
CA PRO A 94 -9.41 0.24 3.71
C PRO A 94 -8.32 0.44 2.68
N ARG A 95 -7.17 0.95 3.11
CA ARG A 95 -6.15 1.38 2.16
C ARG A 95 -4.73 1.27 2.69
N LEU A 96 -3.83 1.09 1.74
CA LEU A 96 -2.38 1.13 1.91
C LEU A 96 -1.82 2.30 1.10
N ILE A 97 -0.71 2.86 1.53
CA ILE A 97 0.10 3.79 0.75
C ILE A 97 1.38 3.07 0.34
N PHE A 98 1.74 3.18 -0.94
CA PHE A 98 3.03 2.69 -1.43
C PHE A 98 3.85 3.87 -1.98
N ILE A 99 4.89 4.26 -1.26
CA ILE A 99 5.86 5.25 -1.72
C ILE A 99 6.80 4.55 -2.72
N ASN A 100 6.58 4.82 -4.00
CA ASN A 100 7.30 4.22 -5.12
C ASN A 100 8.37 5.19 -5.66
N LYS A 101 9.24 4.67 -6.53
CA LYS A 101 10.29 5.43 -7.23
C LYS A 101 11.31 6.07 -6.27
N ILE A 102 11.58 5.39 -5.16
CA ILE A 102 12.60 5.81 -4.18
C ILE A 102 14.02 5.81 -4.78
N ASP A 103 14.20 5.15 -5.92
CA ASP A 103 15.44 5.08 -6.70
C ASP A 103 15.78 6.37 -7.48
N ARG A 104 14.90 7.38 -7.47
CA ARG A 104 15.13 8.66 -8.18
C ARG A 104 16.01 9.63 -7.37
N GLU A 105 16.80 10.45 -8.06
CA GLU A 105 17.74 11.44 -7.47
C GLU A 105 17.10 12.48 -6.53
N ASN A 106 15.79 12.75 -6.63
CA ASN A 106 15.09 13.69 -5.75
C ASN A 106 14.13 12.98 -4.78
N ALA A 107 14.25 11.65 -4.66
CA ALA A 107 13.39 10.89 -3.77
C ALA A 107 13.76 11.12 -2.30
N ASP A 108 12.74 11.41 -1.49
CA ASP A 108 12.87 11.59 -0.05
C ASP A 108 11.67 10.95 0.66
N PHE A 109 11.94 9.81 1.31
CA PHE A 109 10.92 9.07 2.05
C PHE A 109 10.38 9.87 3.24
N TYR A 110 11.24 10.50 4.03
CA TYR A 110 10.83 11.16 5.27
C TYR A 110 10.00 12.40 4.99
N ARG A 111 10.41 13.21 4.02
CA ARG A 111 9.61 14.34 3.51
C ARG A 111 8.26 13.87 3.01
N THR A 112 8.22 12.80 2.21
CA THR A 112 6.96 12.27 1.67
C THR A 112 6.03 11.77 2.79
N VAL A 113 6.56 11.10 3.82
CA VAL A 113 5.79 10.68 5.00
C VAL A 113 5.24 11.89 5.77
N GLU A 114 6.01 12.96 5.91
CA GLU A 114 5.58 14.17 6.58
C GLU A 114 4.47 14.89 5.80
N GLU A 115 4.60 15.00 4.48
CA GLU A 115 3.55 15.51 3.59
C GLU A 115 2.26 14.68 3.70
N LEU A 116 2.37 13.35 3.66
CA LEU A 116 1.24 12.45 3.84
C LEU A 116 0.53 12.66 5.18
N ARG A 117 1.29 12.84 6.26
CA ARG A 117 0.72 13.10 7.59
C ARG A 117 0.09 14.48 7.70
N SER A 118 0.69 15.48 7.06
CA SER A 118 0.14 16.84 7.00
C SER A 118 -1.20 16.89 6.27
N ARG A 119 -1.32 16.14 5.16
CA ARG A 119 -2.54 16.10 4.34
C ARG A 119 -3.62 15.15 4.87
N PHE A 120 -3.22 13.98 5.35
CA PHE A 120 -4.13 12.85 5.60
C PHE A 120 -4.18 12.42 7.08
N GLY A 121 -3.38 13.06 7.93
CA GLY A 121 -3.37 12.85 9.37
C GLY A 121 -2.39 11.77 9.86
N ARG A 122 -2.31 11.65 11.18
CA ARG A 122 -1.36 10.74 11.87
C ARG A 122 -1.63 9.25 11.64
N LYS A 123 -2.82 8.90 11.15
CA LYS A 123 -3.16 7.52 10.74
C LYS A 123 -2.24 6.98 9.65
N CYS A 124 -1.62 7.85 8.86
CA CYS A 124 -0.57 7.48 7.91
C CYS A 124 0.70 7.05 8.68
N LEU A 125 0.89 5.73 8.75
CA LEU A 125 1.88 5.08 9.62
C LEU A 125 2.90 4.29 8.79
N PRO A 126 4.18 4.66 8.79
CA PRO A 126 5.24 3.81 8.25
C PRO A 126 5.26 2.42 8.88
N LEU A 127 5.09 1.40 8.06
CA LEU A 127 5.41 0.01 8.42
C LEU A 127 6.79 -0.42 7.94
N GLN A 128 7.41 0.41 7.09
CA GLN A 128 8.73 0.14 6.56
C GLN A 128 9.60 1.39 6.53
N LEU A 129 10.91 1.18 6.62
CA LEU A 129 11.93 2.20 6.35
C LEU A 129 12.80 1.76 5.16
N PRO A 130 13.18 2.68 4.25
CA PRO A 130 14.07 2.33 3.15
C PRO A 130 15.51 2.13 3.64
N ILE A 131 16.21 1.16 3.04
CA ILE A 131 17.64 0.95 3.22
C ILE A 131 18.36 1.55 2.03
N GLY A 132 19.11 2.63 2.29
CA GLY A 132 19.66 3.48 1.26
C GLY A 132 18.59 4.38 0.64
N ALA A 133 19.00 5.21 -0.31
CA ALA A 133 18.12 6.09 -1.05
C ALA A 133 18.62 6.19 -2.50
N GLN A 134 17.72 6.53 -3.42
CA GLN A 134 18.09 6.81 -4.81
C GLN A 134 18.83 5.62 -5.43
N GLY A 135 19.95 5.85 -6.11
CA GLY A 135 20.78 4.79 -6.69
C GLY A 135 21.33 3.77 -5.68
N GLU A 136 21.35 4.09 -4.38
CA GLU A 136 21.82 3.20 -3.30
C GLU A 136 20.67 2.47 -2.58
N PHE A 137 19.42 2.67 -3.01
CA PHE A 137 18.29 1.94 -2.44
C PHE A 137 18.42 0.44 -2.74
N GLN A 138 18.45 -0.37 -1.68
CA GLN A 138 18.72 -1.81 -1.80
C GLN A 138 17.72 -2.70 -1.07
N GLY A 139 16.81 -2.13 -0.27
CA GLY A 139 15.87 -2.91 0.51
C GLY A 139 15.05 -2.09 1.48
N VAL A 140 14.33 -2.80 2.34
CA VAL A 140 13.44 -2.22 3.33
C VAL A 140 13.64 -2.87 4.69
N VAL A 141 13.47 -2.10 5.75
CA VAL A 141 13.29 -2.61 7.12
C VAL A 141 11.80 -2.76 7.36
N ASP A 142 11.35 -3.91 7.81
CA ASP A 142 9.99 -4.18 8.26
C ASP A 142 9.92 -3.88 9.77
N LEU A 143 9.09 -2.91 10.14
CA LEU A 143 9.00 -2.39 11.51
C LEU A 143 8.15 -3.25 12.44
N LEU A 144 7.42 -4.23 11.91
CA LEU A 144 6.63 -5.16 12.71
C LEU A 144 7.47 -6.37 13.14
N THR A 145 8.23 -6.91 12.19
CA THR A 145 9.12 -8.07 12.41
C THR A 145 10.51 -7.67 12.89
N MET A 146 10.88 -6.40 12.75
CA MET A 146 12.21 -5.87 13.04
C MET A 146 13.31 -6.61 12.26
N LYS A 147 13.06 -6.84 10.97
CA LYS A 147 14.00 -7.49 10.03
C LYS A 147 14.18 -6.65 8.78
N SER A 148 15.29 -6.83 8.07
CA SER A 148 15.47 -6.23 6.74
C SER A 148 15.25 -7.22 5.61
N TYR A 149 14.84 -6.70 4.47
CA TYR A 149 14.63 -7.45 3.23
C TYR A 149 15.30 -6.71 2.08
N VAL A 150 16.31 -7.34 1.47
CA VAL A 150 17.19 -6.71 0.47
C VAL A 150 17.22 -7.46 -0.85
N GLY A 151 17.39 -6.70 -1.93
CA GLY A 151 17.59 -7.20 -3.30
C GLY A 151 16.38 -7.84 -3.97
N PHE A 152 16.63 -8.36 -5.17
CA PHE A 152 15.70 -9.15 -5.98
C PHE A 152 16.48 -10.30 -6.66
N PRO A 153 16.25 -11.58 -6.30
CA PRO A 153 15.24 -12.08 -5.36
C PRO A 153 15.48 -11.61 -3.92
N VAL A 154 14.39 -11.43 -3.18
CA VAL A 154 14.42 -10.86 -1.84
C VAL A 154 15.15 -11.80 -0.87
N LYS A 155 15.98 -11.23 0.01
CA LYS A 155 16.65 -11.96 1.08
C LYS A 155 16.42 -11.26 2.41
N GLU A 156 16.09 -12.05 3.42
CA GLU A 156 16.04 -11.59 4.81
C GLU A 156 17.48 -11.32 5.31
N ALA A 157 17.65 -10.23 6.05
CA ALA A 157 18.90 -9.84 6.69
C ALA A 157 18.64 -9.07 7.99
N GLU A 158 19.71 -8.78 8.72
CA GLU A 158 19.68 -7.91 9.91
C GLU A 158 19.48 -6.45 9.52
N ILE A 159 18.98 -5.64 10.46
CA ILE A 159 18.82 -4.20 10.26
C ILE A 159 20.22 -3.55 10.26
N PRO A 160 20.54 -2.67 9.28
CA PRO A 160 21.78 -1.90 9.32
C PRO A 160 21.88 -1.06 10.60
N SER A 161 23.04 -1.04 11.24
CA SER A 161 23.25 -0.33 12.51
C SER A 161 22.89 1.16 12.42
N SER A 162 23.07 1.78 11.26
CA SER A 162 22.69 3.17 10.99
C SER A 162 21.18 3.43 11.08
N LEU A 163 20.34 2.41 10.89
CA LEU A 163 18.88 2.49 10.95
C LEU A 163 18.31 1.93 12.25
N GLN A 164 19.10 1.27 13.10
CA GLN A 164 18.62 0.55 14.28
C GLN A 164 17.76 1.43 15.20
N ALA A 165 18.30 2.57 15.66
CA ALA A 165 17.59 3.47 16.57
C ALA A 165 16.31 4.04 15.95
N GLN A 166 16.32 4.27 14.63
CA GLN A 166 15.14 4.77 13.92
C GLN A 166 14.09 3.68 13.76
N ALA A 167 14.51 2.45 13.44
CA ALA A 167 13.63 1.29 13.35
C ALA A 167 12.96 1.00 14.70
N GLU A 168 13.70 1.11 15.81
CA GLU A 168 13.14 0.98 17.17
C GLU A 168 12.08 2.06 17.43
N SER A 169 12.40 3.35 17.19
CA SER A 169 11.46 4.45 17.43
C SER A 169 10.21 4.40 16.56
N PHE A 170 10.31 3.96 15.31
CA PHE A 170 9.14 3.77 14.45
C PHE A 170 8.39 2.47 14.77
N GLY A 171 9.10 1.40 15.14
CA GLY A 171 8.54 0.12 15.55
C GLY A 171 7.68 0.24 16.80
N GLU A 172 8.08 1.03 17.79
CA GLU A 172 7.25 1.37 18.95
C GLU A 172 5.90 1.94 18.53
N LYS A 173 5.88 2.88 17.57
CA LYS A 173 4.62 3.46 17.05
C LYS A 173 3.74 2.45 16.32
N VAL A 174 4.35 1.44 15.69
CA VAL A 174 3.61 0.34 15.06
C VAL A 174 2.98 -0.55 16.13
N VAL A 175 3.71 -0.85 17.20
CA VAL A 175 3.20 -1.61 18.35
C VAL A 175 2.08 -0.85 19.05
N ASP A 176 2.25 0.45 19.31
CA ASP A 176 1.23 1.32 19.90
C ASP A 176 -0.08 1.24 19.09
N ALA A 177 0.02 1.49 17.78
CA ALA A 177 -1.14 1.50 16.89
C ALA A 177 -1.83 0.13 16.78
N ALA A 178 -1.06 -0.97 16.86
CA ALA A 178 -1.61 -2.32 16.86
C ALA A 178 -2.29 -2.68 18.20
N ALA A 179 -1.81 -2.13 19.32
CA ALA A 179 -2.40 -2.37 20.64
C ALA A 179 -3.69 -1.55 20.87
N GLU A 180 -3.75 -0.31 20.37
CA GLU A 180 -4.84 0.65 20.60
C GLU A 180 -6.22 0.22 20.05
N VAL A 181 -6.30 -0.83 19.23
CA VAL A 181 -7.57 -1.25 18.61
C VAL A 181 -8.34 -2.31 19.38
N ASP A 182 -7.69 -2.97 20.35
CA ASP A 182 -8.26 -4.04 21.17
C ASP A 182 -7.87 -3.77 22.63
N ASP A 183 -8.87 -3.53 23.49
CA ASP A 183 -8.67 -3.19 24.90
C ASP A 183 -7.79 -4.22 25.63
N ARG A 184 -7.90 -5.51 25.29
CA ARG A 184 -7.08 -6.56 25.88
C ARG A 184 -5.62 -6.46 25.43
N LEU A 185 -5.36 -6.10 24.17
CA LEU A 185 -3.99 -5.87 23.70
C LEU A 185 -3.38 -4.63 24.35
N LEU A 186 -4.18 -3.56 24.47
CA LEU A 186 -3.77 -2.32 25.13
C LEU A 186 -3.42 -2.55 26.60
N GLU A 187 -4.25 -3.28 27.35
CA GLU A 187 -3.99 -3.63 28.76
C GLU A 187 -2.68 -4.41 28.93
N LYS A 188 -2.45 -5.43 28.11
CA LYS A 188 -1.19 -6.20 28.12
C LYS A 188 0.02 -5.31 27.85
N TYR A 189 -0.08 -4.47 26.83
CA TYR A 189 1.01 -3.58 26.44
C TYR A 189 1.33 -2.54 27.53
N LEU A 190 0.32 -1.89 28.11
CA LEU A 190 0.49 -0.95 29.22
C LEU A 190 0.99 -1.62 30.51
N GLY A 191 0.68 -2.92 30.68
CA GLY A 191 1.23 -3.76 31.74
C GLY A 191 2.69 -4.17 31.55
N GLY A 192 3.32 -3.80 30.43
CA GLY A 192 4.70 -4.16 30.09
C GLY A 192 4.86 -5.58 29.54
N GLU A 193 3.76 -6.26 29.20
CA GLU A 193 3.83 -7.56 28.54
C GLU A 193 4.18 -7.42 27.06
N LYS A 194 5.05 -8.29 26.56
CA LYS A 194 5.40 -8.31 25.15
C LYS A 194 4.28 -8.95 24.33
N LEU A 195 3.71 -8.20 23.40
CA LEU A 195 2.75 -8.71 22.42
C LEU A 195 3.46 -9.66 21.43
N SER A 196 2.81 -10.77 21.10
CA SER A 196 3.29 -11.70 20.07
C SER A 196 3.13 -11.10 18.68
N LEU A 197 3.92 -11.57 17.71
CA LEU A 197 3.78 -11.13 16.31
C LEU A 197 2.38 -11.40 15.75
N LYS A 198 1.69 -12.46 16.20
CA LYS A 198 0.32 -12.74 15.79
C LYS A 198 -0.64 -11.67 16.33
N GLU A 199 -0.56 -11.35 17.62
CA GLU A 199 -1.38 -10.30 18.24
C GLU A 199 -1.16 -8.94 17.56
N LEU A 200 0.10 -8.60 17.27
CA LEU A 200 0.44 -7.37 16.57
C LEU A 200 -0.12 -7.33 15.14
N ASN A 201 0.00 -8.44 14.39
CA ASN A 201 -0.58 -8.53 13.05
C ASN A 201 -2.12 -8.42 13.08
N ASP A 202 -2.78 -9.11 14.01
CA ASP A 202 -4.23 -9.09 14.15
C ASP A 202 -4.73 -7.68 14.51
N GLY A 203 -4.08 -7.01 15.47
CA GLY A 203 -4.38 -5.63 15.85
C GLY A 203 -4.14 -4.64 14.71
N LEU A 204 -3.00 -4.76 14.02
CA LEU A 204 -2.71 -3.91 12.88
C LEU A 204 -3.72 -4.12 11.74
N ARG A 205 -4.09 -5.36 11.41
CA ARG A 205 -5.14 -5.66 10.42
C ARG A 205 -6.45 -4.98 10.81
N GLN A 206 -6.89 -5.11 12.06
CA GLN A 206 -8.12 -4.45 12.53
C GLN A 206 -8.01 -2.92 12.41
N ALA A 207 -6.85 -2.34 12.71
CA ALA A 207 -6.61 -0.91 12.55
C ALA A 207 -6.71 -0.45 11.08
N VAL A 208 -6.22 -1.27 10.14
CA VAL A 208 -6.30 -1.00 8.69
C VAL A 208 -7.73 -1.12 8.18
N VAL A 209 -8.42 -2.22 8.50
CA VAL A 209 -9.80 -2.47 8.07
C VAL A 209 -10.76 -1.41 8.61
N THR A 210 -10.52 -0.89 9.81
CA THR A 210 -11.34 0.19 10.39
C THR A 210 -10.91 1.59 9.94
N GLY A 211 -9.86 1.73 9.14
CA GLY A 211 -9.34 3.01 8.67
C GLY A 211 -8.65 3.86 9.75
N LYS A 212 -8.44 3.31 10.96
CA LYS A 212 -7.68 3.95 12.05
C LYS A 212 -6.19 4.08 11.72
N VAL A 213 -5.66 3.14 10.93
CA VAL A 213 -4.29 3.14 10.42
C VAL A 213 -4.32 3.00 8.91
N VAL A 214 -3.48 3.78 8.24
CA VAL A 214 -3.16 3.64 6.82
C VAL A 214 -1.67 3.34 6.71
N PRO A 215 -1.29 2.07 6.45
CA PRO A 215 0.10 1.64 6.34
C PRO A 215 0.82 2.34 5.20
N ILE A 216 2.03 2.82 5.47
CA ILE A 216 2.95 3.31 4.45
C ILE A 216 4.03 2.26 4.24
N LEU A 217 4.09 1.74 3.03
CA LEU A 217 5.15 0.88 2.51
C LEU A 217 6.01 1.68 1.53
N VAL A 218 7.22 1.18 1.25
CA VAL A 218 8.18 1.86 0.37
C VAL A 218 8.86 0.87 -0.56
N GLY A 219 9.19 1.31 -1.78
CA GLY A 219 9.92 0.47 -2.70
C GLY A 219 10.23 1.12 -4.05
N SER A 220 10.77 0.29 -4.94
CA SER A 220 10.99 0.59 -6.34
C SER A 220 10.39 -0.52 -7.18
N ALA A 221 9.27 -0.22 -7.84
CA ALA A 221 8.67 -1.15 -8.81
C ALA A 221 9.61 -1.39 -10.00
N LEU A 222 10.42 -0.39 -10.37
CA LEU A 222 11.39 -0.52 -11.46
C LEU A 222 12.49 -1.54 -11.13
N GLN A 223 12.99 -1.53 -9.89
CA GLN A 223 14.04 -2.45 -9.43
C GLN A 223 13.48 -3.75 -8.80
N ASN A 224 12.15 -3.90 -8.72
CA ASN A 224 11.46 -5.00 -8.04
C ASN A 224 11.82 -5.15 -6.54
N ILE A 225 12.12 -4.03 -5.87
CA ILE A 225 12.43 -4.00 -4.43
C ILE A 225 11.21 -3.47 -3.68
N GLY A 226 10.79 -4.17 -2.62
CA GLY A 226 9.60 -3.83 -1.81
C GLY A 226 8.27 -4.40 -2.34
N ILE A 227 8.25 -4.99 -3.54
CA ILE A 227 7.03 -5.56 -4.14
C ILE A 227 6.53 -6.80 -3.39
N THR A 228 7.43 -7.69 -2.97
CA THR A 228 7.08 -8.83 -2.11
C THR A 228 6.41 -8.35 -0.82
N SER A 229 6.95 -7.32 -0.18
CA SER A 229 6.38 -6.75 1.04
C SER A 229 5.02 -6.12 0.80
N LEU A 230 4.82 -5.44 -0.34
CA LEU A 230 3.53 -4.90 -0.73
C LEU A 230 2.48 -6.02 -0.89
N LEU A 231 2.82 -7.10 -1.59
CA LEU A 231 1.92 -8.25 -1.76
C LEU A 231 1.60 -8.95 -0.43
N ASN A 232 2.59 -9.07 0.46
CA ASN A 232 2.36 -9.55 1.83
C ASN A 232 1.41 -8.63 2.60
N ALA A 233 1.59 -7.32 2.52
CA ALA A 233 0.73 -6.36 3.20
C ALA A 233 -0.71 -6.37 2.66
N ILE A 234 -0.90 -6.56 1.35
CA ILE A 234 -2.23 -6.76 0.75
C ILE A 234 -2.90 -7.98 1.40
N ASN A 235 -2.19 -9.12 1.47
CA ASN A 235 -2.74 -10.35 2.03
C ASN A 235 -3.04 -10.24 3.54
N SER A 236 -2.12 -9.62 4.30
CA SER A 236 -2.23 -9.53 5.75
C SER A 236 -3.26 -8.51 6.22
N TYR A 237 -3.38 -7.35 5.54
CA TYR A 237 -4.09 -6.20 6.11
C TYR A 237 -5.35 -5.79 5.37
N LEU A 238 -5.50 -6.09 4.08
CA LEU A 238 -6.74 -5.78 3.36
C LEU A 238 -7.80 -6.87 3.59
N PRO A 239 -9.10 -6.50 3.64
CA PRO A 239 -10.16 -7.46 3.85
C PRO A 239 -10.35 -8.35 2.62
N SER A 240 -10.83 -9.56 2.84
CA SER A 240 -11.32 -10.42 1.76
C SER A 240 -12.76 -10.04 1.38
N PRO A 241 -13.23 -10.43 0.18
CA PRO A 241 -14.62 -10.18 -0.23
C PRO A 241 -15.68 -10.77 0.72
N LYS A 242 -15.32 -11.73 1.57
CA LYS A 242 -16.23 -12.33 2.55
C LYS A 242 -16.49 -11.43 3.77
N GLU A 243 -15.65 -10.42 3.97
CA GLU A 243 -15.68 -9.52 5.12
C GLU A 243 -16.40 -8.19 4.80
N ARG A 244 -16.92 -8.03 3.57
CA ARG A 244 -17.63 -6.82 3.14
C ARG A 244 -19.08 -7.13 2.77
N ASP A 245 -19.99 -6.26 3.19
CA ASP A 245 -21.38 -6.33 2.77
C ASP A 245 -21.50 -6.00 1.27
N VAL A 246 -22.22 -6.86 0.55
CA VAL A 246 -22.49 -6.67 -0.87
C VAL A 246 -23.60 -5.64 -1.02
N VAL A 247 -23.28 -4.49 -1.61
CA VAL A 247 -24.30 -3.51 -2.01
C VAL A 247 -25.02 -4.07 -3.24
N VAL A 248 -26.22 -4.61 -3.01
CA VAL A 248 -27.11 -5.05 -4.10
C VAL A 248 -27.68 -3.79 -4.75
N ALA A 249 -27.46 -3.63 -6.05
CA ALA A 249 -28.11 -2.57 -6.80
C ALA A 249 -29.62 -2.82 -6.82
N GLU A 250 -30.40 -1.89 -6.30
CA GLU A 250 -31.85 -1.90 -6.50
C GLU A 250 -32.15 -1.51 -7.95
N ASP A 251 -32.94 -2.35 -8.62
CA ASP A 251 -33.36 -2.11 -10.00
C ASP A 251 -34.14 -0.78 -10.05
N SER A 252 -33.64 0.18 -10.82
CA SER A 252 -34.23 1.52 -10.96
C SER A 252 -35.56 1.52 -11.73
N GLY A 253 -36.14 0.34 -11.96
CA GLY A 253 -37.39 0.11 -12.67
C GLY A 253 -38.66 0.13 -11.82
N LYS A 254 -38.80 1.04 -10.85
CA LYS A 254 -40.11 1.39 -10.23
C LYS A 254 -40.16 2.85 -9.76
N GLN A 255 -40.28 3.77 -10.70
CA GLN A 255 -41.01 5.01 -10.45
C GLN A 255 -42.15 5.06 -11.47
N GLU A 256 -43.36 4.73 -11.00
CA GLU A 256 -44.63 4.98 -11.68
C GLU A 256 -44.95 6.48 -11.71
#